data_AF-A0A965U1G3-F1
#
_entry.id   AF-A0A965U1G3-F1
#
_cell.length_a   1.000
_cell.length_b   1.000
_cell.length_c   1.000
_cell.angle_alpha   90.00
_cell.angle_beta   90.00
_cell.angle_gamma   90.00
#
_symmetry.space_group_name_H-M   'P 1'
#
loop_
_entity.id
_entity.type
_entity.pdbx_description
1 polymer ?
#
loop_
_entity_poly.entity_id
_entity_poly.type
_entity_poly.pdbx_seq_one_letter_code
_entity_poly.pdbx_strand_id
1 'polypeptide(L)' 'MTVFRCFTEKRPGFDTEAHALCERLRTEEGVSALTRVRLFCRYDVEGIDAQTYALARAGVFSEPACDAVYD' A
#
# COMPACT_ATOMS: atom_id res chain seq x y z
N MET A 1 8.98 -22.96 -6.49
CA MET A 1 7.82 -22.10 -6.87
C MET A 1 8.23 -20.67 -6.63
N THR A 2 8.04 -19.79 -7.61
CA THR A 2 8.42 -18.38 -7.49
C THR A 2 7.21 -17.60 -6.98
N VAL A 3 7.40 -16.84 -5.90
CA VAL A 3 6.39 -15.92 -5.35
C VAL A 3 6.75 -14.53 -5.83
N PHE A 4 5.81 -13.86 -6.50
CA PHE A 4 5.91 -12.44 -6.79
C PHE A 4 5.32 -11.64 -5.65
N ARG A 5 5.94 -10.51 -5.34
CA ARG A 5 5.53 -9.63 -4.24
C ARG A 5 5.53 -8.20 -4.71
N CYS A 6 4.43 -7.49 -4.47
CA CYS A 6 4.39 -6.04 -4.57
C CYS A 6 3.71 -5.43 -3.35
N PHE A 7 4.05 -4.17 -3.11
CA PHE A 7 3.42 -3.31 -2.12
C PHE A 7 2.75 -2.14 -2.81
N THR A 8 1.54 -1.80 -2.39
CA THR A 8 0.85 -0.60 -2.86
C THR A 8 0.55 0.33 -1.71
N GLU A 9 0.68 1.63 -1.93
CA GLU A 9 0.23 2.66 -1.00
C GLU A 9 -0.56 3.74 -1.74
N LYS A 10 -1.53 4.35 -1.07
CA LYS A 10 -2.22 5.53 -1.59
C LYS A 10 -1.24 6.70 -1.65
N ARG A 11 -1.23 7.43 -2.77
CA ARG A 11 -0.42 8.64 -2.98
C ARG A 11 -0.92 9.79 -2.09
N PRO A 12 -0.06 10.78 -1.81
CA PRO A 12 -0.48 11.99 -1.11
C PRO A 12 -1.73 12.61 -1.75
N GLY A 13 -2.77 12.84 -0.95
CA GLY A 13 -4.07 13.34 -1.41
C GLY A 13 -5.13 12.24 -1.57
N PHE A 14 -4.74 10.96 -1.55
CA PHE A 14 -5.63 9.81 -1.50
C PHE A 14 -5.44 8.99 -0.20
N ASP A 15 -4.45 9.32 0.63
CA ASP A 15 -4.01 8.60 1.84
C ASP A 15 -4.83 8.95 3.10
N THR A 16 -6.14 9.18 2.95
CA THR A 16 -7.05 9.57 4.05
C THR A 16 -7.01 8.60 5.23
N GLU A 17 -6.94 7.29 4.97
CA GLU A 17 -6.88 6.27 6.02
C GLU A 17 -5.58 6.36 6.83
N ALA A 18 -4.45 6.62 6.17
CA ALA A 18 -3.17 6.78 6.84
C ALA A 18 -3.15 8.03 7.72
N HIS A 19 -3.76 9.13 7.26
CA HIS A 19 -3.94 10.34 8.06
C HIS A 19 -4.84 10.10 9.28
N ALA A 20 -5.99 9.44 9.10
CA ALA A 20 -6.90 9.12 10.19
C ALA A 20 -6.23 8.23 11.25
N LEU A 21 -5.46 7.23 10.83
CA LEU A 21 -4.70 6.38 11.74
C LEU A 21 -3.62 7.17 12.48
N CYS A 22 -2.89 8.05 11.79
CA CYS A 22 -1.88 8.90 12.42
C CYS A 22 -2.48 9.76 13.53
N GLU A 23 -3.64 10.38 13.29
CA GLU A 23 -4.32 11.20 14.30
C GLU A 23 -4.79 10.36 15.49
N ARG A 24 -5.38 9.18 15.25
CA ARG A 24 -5.78 8.25 16.33
C ARG A 24 -4.58 7.81 17.18
N LEU A 25 -3.46 7.47 16.57
CA LEU A 25 -2.25 7.08 17.30
C LEU A 25 -1.69 8.23 18.17
N ARG A 26 -1.88 9.49 17.74
CA ARG A 26 -1.47 10.66 18.53
C ARG A 26 -2.42 10.95 19.69
N THR A 27 -3.72 10.80 19.47
CA THR A 27 -4.76 11.24 20.41
C THR A 27 -5.23 10.13 21.36
N GLU A 28 -5.48 8.92 20.85
CA GLU A 28 -5.99 7.77 21.61
C GLU A 28 -4.83 7.01 22.28
N GLU A 29 -3.74 6.78 21.55
CA GLU A 29 -2.60 5.95 22.02
C GLU A 29 -1.44 6.79 22.58
N GLY A 30 -1.55 8.12 22.56
CA GLY A 30 -0.60 9.04 23.20
C GLY A 30 0.76 9.17 22.52
N VAL A 31 0.93 8.71 21.27
CA VAL A 31 2.17 8.80 20.50
C VAL A 31 2.33 10.21 19.90
N SER A 32 2.39 11.22 20.77
CA SER A 32 2.25 12.64 20.42
C SER A 32 3.28 13.17 19.41
N ALA A 33 4.48 12.61 19.40
CA ALA A 33 5.57 12.98 18.49
C ALA A 33 5.47 12.33 17.09
N LEU A 34 4.48 11.45 16.83
CA LEU A 34 4.30 10.82 15.53
C LEU A 34 3.92 11.86 14.47
N THR A 35 4.68 11.94 13.39
CA THR A 35 4.53 12.97 12.35
C THR A 35 3.86 12.47 11.08
N ARG A 36 3.94 11.16 10.79
CA ARG A 36 3.34 10.55 9.60
C ARG A 36 3.17 9.05 9.80
N VAL A 37 2.06 8.54 9.26
CA VAL A 37 1.85 7.11 9.03
C VAL A 37 1.75 6.87 7.52
N ARG A 38 2.27 5.72 7.08
CA ARG A 38 2.08 5.21 5.71
C ARG A 38 1.46 3.83 5.82
N LEU A 39 0.49 3.55 4.95
CA LEU A 39 -0.20 2.28 4.89
C LEU A 39 0.14 1.57 3.59
N PHE A 40 0.58 0.32 3.70
CA PHE A 40 0.93 -0.51 2.57
C PHE A 40 0.05 -1.75 2.51
N CYS A 41 -0.49 -2.04 1.34
CA CYS A 41 -1.09 -3.33 1.01
C CYS A 41 -0.03 -4.21 0.37
N ARG A 42 0.27 -5.36 0.99
CA ARG A 42 1.20 -6.37 0.44
C ARG A 42 0.41 -7.44 -0.31
N TYR A 43 0.79 -7.72 -1.54
CA TYR A 43 0.27 -8.83 -2.33
C TYR A 43 1.38 -9.84 -2.57
N ASP A 44 1.15 -11.07 -2.12
CA ASP A 44 2.00 -12.23 -2.42
C ASP A 44 1.24 -13.10 -3.42
N VAL A 45 1.83 -13.34 -4.59
CA VAL A 45 1.17 -14.04 -5.70
C VAL A 45 2.03 -15.20 -6.18
N GLU A 46 1.42 -16.36 -6.30
CA GLU A 46 2.05 -17.58 -6.80
C GLU A 46 1.21 -18.20 -7.91
N GLY A 47 1.82 -19.12 -8.67
CA GLY A 47 1.11 -19.89 -9.69
C GLY A 47 0.83 -19.14 -11.00
N ILE A 48 1.44 -17.99 -11.22
CA ILE A 48 1.34 -17.21 -12.47
C ILE A 48 2.71 -16.95 -13.07
N ASP A 49 2.75 -16.59 -14.36
CA ASP A 49 3.98 -16.12 -15.01
C ASP A 49 4.24 -14.63 -14.78
N ALA A 50 5.45 -14.19 -15.15
CA ALA A 50 5.89 -12.81 -14.94
C ALA A 50 5.07 -11.77 -15.75
N GLN A 51 4.55 -12.16 -16.92
CA GLN A 51 3.75 -11.26 -17.76
C GLN A 51 2.38 -11.01 -17.13
N THR A 52 1.74 -12.07 -16.65
CA THR A 52 0.48 -12.01 -15.91
C THR A 52 0.65 -11.19 -14.64
N TYR A 53 1.75 -11.40 -13.92
CA TYR A 53 2.06 -10.61 -12.73
C TYR A 53 2.20 -9.12 -13.04
N ALA A 54 2.92 -8.74 -14.10
CA ALA A 54 3.09 -7.35 -14.49
C ALA A 54 1.76 -6.64 -14.79
N LEU A 55 0.82 -7.34 -15.44
CA LEU A 55 -0.53 -6.82 -15.70
C LEU A 55 -1.36 -6.69 -14.41
N ALA A 56 -1.35 -7.71 -13.56
CA ALA A 56 -2.09 -7.71 -12.30
C ALA A 56 -1.57 -6.62 -11.34
N ARG A 57 -0.25 -6.43 -11.28
CA ARG A 57 0.41 -5.36 -10.53
C ARG A 57 -0.08 -3.97 -10.92
N ALA A 58 -0.32 -3.73 -12.21
CA ALA A 58 -0.69 -2.42 -12.72
C ALA A 58 -2.19 -2.13 -12.70
N GLY A 59 -3.07 -3.15 -12.64
CA GLY A 59 -4.51 -2.93 -12.77
C GLY A 59 -5.42 -3.66 -11.77
N VAL A 60 -4.92 -4.70 -11.10
CA VAL A 60 -5.69 -5.48 -10.11
C VAL A 60 -5.27 -5.11 -8.69
N PHE A 61 -3.96 -5.05 -8.44
CA PHE A 61 -3.42 -4.77 -7.09
C PHE A 61 -3.23 -3.28 -6.81
N SER A 62 -3.41 -2.46 -7.84
CA SER A 62 -3.21 -1.01 -7.80
C SER A 62 -4.26 -0.32 -8.65
N GLU A 63 -4.78 0.79 -8.15
CA GLU A 63 -5.45 1.78 -8.96
C GLU A 63 -4.44 2.86 -9.40
N PRO A 64 -4.01 2.91 -10.68
CA PRO A 64 -2.89 3.75 -11.12
C PRO A 64 -3.02 5.24 -10.85
N ALA A 65 -4.27 5.74 -10.79
CA ALA A 65 -4.57 7.13 -10.51
C ALA A 65 -4.31 7.50 -9.03
N CYS A 66 -4.48 6.53 -8.12
CA CYS A 66 -4.50 6.76 -6.68
C CYS A 66 -3.28 6.16 -5.97
N ASP A 67 -2.68 5.10 -6.52
CA ASP A 67 -1.70 4.27 -5.83
C ASP A 67 -0.29 4.40 -6.41
N ALA A 68 0.71 4.26 -5.55
CA ALA A 68 2.08 3.95 -5.92
C ALA A 68 2.34 2.46 -5.69
N VAL A 69 3.16 1.84 -6.53
CA VAL A 69 3.49 0.41 -6.48
C VAL A 69 5.00 0.23 -6.35
N TYR A 70 5.40 -0.67 -5.45
CA TYR A 70 6.78 -1.03 -5.12
C TYR A 70 6.96 -2.55 -5.20
N ASP A 71 8.16 -3.00 -5.56
CA ASP A 71 8.55 -4.42 -5.64
C ASP A 71 9.62 -4.74 -4.58
#